data_AF-A0A250KHR0-F1
#
_entry.id   AF-A0A250KHR0-F1
#
_cell.length_a   1.000
_cell.length_b   1.000
_cell.length_c   1.000
_cell.angle_alpha   90.00
_cell.angle_beta   90.00
_cell.angle_gamma   90.00
#
_symmetry.space_group_name_H-M   'P 1'
#
loop_
_entity.id
_entity.type
_entity.pdbx_description
1 polymer ?
#
loop_
_entity_poly.entity_id
_entity_poly.type
_entity_poly.pdbx_seq_one_letter_code
_entity_poly.pdbx_strand_id
1 'polypeptide(L)'
;MAFLGQIVGSCIVIPIIVFLINNLYYAHKYNNEAEKYYVAYIKRSYNVQVTTPPKNSKNYIKNVDKDHKTLEVFRVKMNGNDFSNPEAWYNPFYSTEYKKYFSIMYFVDINQMRWPYGMKVILTVNRDDMNNPAYGTKENPVPVLKDIGVDESIRDYEKDYDKAYMDSFYRENVIRYLKYKMPKSEFKKRFKNGE
;
A
#
# COMPACT_ATOMS: atom_id res chain seq x y z
N MET A 1 46.69 18.10 -10.45
CA MET A 1 46.30 17.34 -9.23
C MET A 1 44.80 17.43 -8.96
N ALA A 2 44.19 18.61 -8.87
CA ALA A 2 42.74 18.75 -8.61
C ALA A 2 41.83 18.07 -9.67
N PHE A 3 42.18 18.17 -10.96
CA PHE A 3 41.40 17.59 -12.06
C PHE A 3 41.39 16.04 -12.05
N LEU A 4 42.55 15.41 -11.81
CA LEU A 4 42.65 13.95 -11.65
C LEU A 4 41.87 13.46 -10.43
N GLY A 5 41.95 14.19 -9.31
CA GLY A 5 41.15 13.90 -8.11
C GLY A 5 39.63 14.00 -8.36
N GLN A 6 39.19 14.99 -9.14
CA GLN A 6 37.79 15.13 -9.55
C GLN A 6 37.32 14.00 -10.47
N ILE A 7 38.14 13.56 -11.43
CA ILE A 7 37.84 12.41 -12.30
C ILE A 7 37.72 11.13 -11.47
N VAL A 8 38.68 10.85 -10.60
CA VAL A 8 38.65 9.66 -9.72
C VAL A 8 37.43 9.69 -8.80
N GLY A 9 37.14 10.84 -8.18
CA GLY A 9 35.97 11.01 -7.34
C GLY A 9 34.66 10.76 -8.10
N SER A 10 34.51 11.38 -9.28
CA SER A 10 33.24 11.38 -10.01
C SER A 10 32.97 10.09 -10.79
N CYS A 11 34.01 9.51 -11.38
CA CYS A 11 33.87 8.34 -12.27
C CYS A 11 34.09 7.00 -11.55
N ILE A 12 34.71 7.00 -10.35
CA ILE A 12 35.02 5.76 -9.62
C ILE A 12 34.33 5.74 -8.26
N VAL A 13 34.59 6.74 -7.41
CA VAL A 13 34.09 6.73 -6.04
C VAL A 13 32.56 6.83 -5.99
N ILE A 14 31.96 7.79 -6.72
CA ILE A 14 30.49 7.94 -6.75
C ILE A 14 29.80 6.67 -7.27
N PRO A 15 30.17 6.08 -8.43
CA PRO A 15 29.56 4.83 -8.89
C PRO A 15 29.69 3.67 -7.93
N ILE A 16 30.83 3.52 -7.24
CA ILE A 16 31.01 2.48 -6.21
C ILE A 16 30.05 2.71 -5.04
N ILE A 17 29.91 3.94 -4.55
CA ILE A 17 28.96 4.26 -3.48
C ILE A 17 27.52 3.95 -3.92
N VAL A 18 27.13 4.34 -5.14
CA VAL A 18 25.81 4.03 -5.70
C VAL A 18 25.59 2.52 -5.77
N PHE A 19 26.58 1.77 -6.24
CA PHE A 19 26.55 0.31 -6.31
C PHE A 19 26.36 -0.31 -4.91
N LEU A 20 27.13 0.15 -3.91
CA LEU A 20 27.01 -0.34 -2.53
C LEU A 20 25.64 -0.03 -1.93
N ILE A 21 25.13 1.19 -2.10
CA ILE A 21 23.79 1.56 -1.60
C ILE A 21 22.71 0.69 -2.25
N ASN A 22 22.80 0.43 -3.55
CA ASN A 22 21.83 -0.42 -4.25
C ASN A 22 21.88 -1.87 -3.75
N ASN A 23 23.07 -2.44 -3.59
CA ASN A 23 23.23 -3.86 -3.26
C ASN A 23 23.16 -4.18 -1.76
N LEU A 24 23.47 -3.23 -0.88
CA LEU A 24 23.45 -3.46 0.57
C LEU A 24 22.20 -2.88 1.25
N TYR A 25 21.73 -1.71 0.81
CA TYR A 25 20.56 -1.09 1.41
C TYR A 25 19.28 -1.42 0.64
N TYR A 26 19.18 -1.01 -0.63
CA TYR A 26 17.93 -1.16 -1.38
C TYR A 26 17.56 -2.61 -1.68
N ALA A 27 18.55 -3.46 -1.97
CA ALA A 27 18.36 -4.89 -2.16
C ALA A 27 17.67 -5.56 -0.97
N HIS A 28 17.87 -5.04 0.25
CA HIS A 28 17.29 -5.58 1.46
C HIS A 28 16.23 -4.68 2.09
N LYS A 29 15.93 -3.49 1.54
CA LYS A 29 15.08 -2.46 2.18
C LYS A 29 13.67 -2.96 2.49
N TYR A 30 13.10 -3.81 1.64
CA TYR A 30 11.71 -4.25 1.68
C TYR A 30 11.56 -5.75 2.02
N ASN A 31 10.32 -6.22 2.19
CA ASN A 31 10.03 -7.63 2.45
C ASN A 31 10.07 -8.43 1.13
N ASN A 32 11.26 -8.80 0.66
CA ASN A 32 11.44 -9.45 -0.64
C ASN A 32 10.74 -10.81 -0.76
N GLU A 33 10.40 -11.45 0.35
CA GLU A 33 9.69 -12.73 0.37
C GLU A 33 8.16 -12.60 0.46
N ALA A 34 7.62 -11.38 0.34
CA ALA A 34 6.19 -11.11 0.42
C ALA A 34 5.32 -12.02 -0.48
N GLU A 35 5.81 -12.36 -1.68
CA GLU A 35 5.10 -13.24 -2.62
C GLU A 35 4.93 -14.68 -2.10
N LYS A 36 5.73 -15.13 -1.12
CA LYS A 36 5.53 -16.46 -0.51
C LYS A 36 4.31 -16.48 0.43
N TYR A 37 3.88 -15.34 0.95
CA TYR A 37 2.92 -15.27 2.06
C TYR A 37 1.57 -14.61 1.71
N TYR A 38 1.35 -14.17 0.46
CA TYR A 38 0.08 -13.53 0.09
C TYR A 38 -1.13 -14.46 0.29
N VAL A 39 -0.99 -15.76 0.01
CA VAL A 39 -2.08 -16.74 0.19
C VAL A 39 -2.52 -16.82 1.65
N ALA A 40 -1.56 -16.84 2.58
CA ALA A 40 -1.84 -16.85 4.01
C ALA A 40 -2.55 -15.58 4.46
N TYR A 41 -2.15 -14.42 3.94
CA TYR A 41 -2.82 -13.14 4.17
C TYR A 41 -4.27 -13.15 3.65
N ILE A 42 -4.47 -13.56 2.39
CA ILE A 42 -5.79 -13.63 1.74
C ILE A 42 -6.72 -14.57 2.50
N LYS A 43 -6.23 -15.75 2.93
CA LYS A 43 -7.03 -16.73 3.69
C LYS A 43 -7.57 -16.18 5.02
N ARG A 44 -6.87 -15.21 5.61
CA ARG A 44 -7.30 -14.53 6.85
C ARG A 44 -8.16 -13.28 6.60
N SER A 45 -8.47 -13.00 5.34
CA SER A 45 -9.25 -11.83 4.97
C SER A 45 -10.75 -12.15 4.90
N TYR A 46 -11.57 -11.15 5.17
CA TYR A 46 -13.02 -11.25 5.11
C TYR A 46 -13.63 -9.93 4.66
N ASN A 47 -14.89 -9.99 4.25
CA ASN A 47 -15.61 -8.85 3.73
C ASN A 47 -16.39 -8.15 4.85
N VAL A 48 -16.32 -6.82 4.85
CA VAL A 48 -17.17 -5.94 5.65
C VAL A 48 -17.86 -4.96 4.73
N GLN A 49 -19.14 -4.68 4.98
CA GLN A 49 -19.85 -3.65 4.23
C GLN A 49 -19.74 -2.33 4.98
N VAL A 50 -19.49 -1.24 4.28
CA VAL A 50 -19.45 0.10 4.89
C VAL A 50 -20.07 1.12 3.95
N THR A 51 -20.68 2.15 4.52
CA THR A 51 -20.99 3.37 3.78
C THR A 51 -19.83 4.34 3.95
N THR A 52 -19.14 4.68 2.86
CA THR A 52 -18.04 5.64 2.91
C THR A 52 -18.58 7.06 3.17
N PRO A 53 -17.80 7.95 3.81
CA PRO A 53 -18.24 9.32 4.01
C PRO A 53 -18.42 10.07 2.67
N PRO A 54 -19.23 11.14 2.62
CA PRO A 54 -19.24 12.05 1.48
C PRO A 54 -17.86 12.71 1.27
N LYS A 55 -17.54 13.10 0.02
CA LYS A 55 -16.20 13.60 -0.37
C LYS A 55 -15.63 14.70 0.54
N ASN A 56 -16.48 15.62 1.00
CA ASN A 56 -16.07 16.78 1.82
C ASN A 56 -16.22 16.54 3.34
N SER A 57 -16.50 15.30 3.75
CA SER A 57 -16.69 14.96 5.16
C SER A 57 -15.39 15.07 5.96
N LYS A 58 -15.49 15.54 7.21
CA LYS A 58 -14.39 15.55 8.18
C LYS A 58 -13.89 14.13 8.55
N ASN A 59 -14.65 13.08 8.19
CA ASN A 59 -14.25 11.70 8.41
C ASN A 59 -13.15 11.23 7.45
N TYR A 60 -12.88 11.93 6.34
CA TYR A 60 -11.67 11.70 5.55
C TYR A 60 -10.49 12.44 6.17
N ILE A 61 -9.37 11.73 6.39
CA ILE A 61 -8.21 12.33 7.06
C ILE A 61 -7.69 13.54 6.28
N LYS A 62 -7.57 13.43 4.95
CA LYS A 62 -7.10 14.52 4.09
C LYS A 62 -7.91 15.83 4.17
N ASN A 63 -9.16 15.75 4.62
CA ASN A 63 -10.03 16.92 4.74
C ASN A 63 -9.80 17.68 6.06
N VAL A 64 -9.22 17.02 7.06
CA VAL A 64 -8.88 17.61 8.36
C VAL A 64 -7.38 17.83 8.54
N ASP A 65 -6.57 17.08 7.81
CA ASP A 65 -5.11 17.03 7.91
C ASP A 65 -4.53 17.01 6.50
N LYS A 66 -4.17 18.20 6.01
CA LYS A 66 -3.71 18.40 4.63
C LYS A 66 -2.31 17.83 4.38
N ASP A 67 -1.54 17.61 5.44
CA ASP A 67 -0.18 17.06 5.37
C ASP A 67 -0.18 15.53 5.43
N HIS A 68 -1.35 14.92 5.65
CA HIS A 68 -1.48 13.47 5.63
C HIS A 68 -1.16 12.90 4.24
N LYS A 69 -0.23 11.95 4.20
CA LYS A 69 0.22 11.34 2.94
C LYS A 69 -0.89 10.51 2.31
N THR A 70 -1.31 10.90 1.10
CA THR A 70 -2.24 10.13 0.25
C THR A 70 -1.56 9.43 -0.91
N LEU A 71 -0.26 9.67 -1.09
CA LEU A 71 0.60 9.05 -2.10
C LEU A 71 1.96 8.75 -1.46
N GLU A 72 2.49 7.56 -1.72
CA GLU A 72 3.82 7.14 -1.30
C GLU A 72 4.56 6.47 -2.45
N VAL A 73 5.79 6.91 -2.72
CA VAL A 73 6.67 6.33 -3.75
C VAL A 73 7.76 5.52 -3.06
N PHE A 74 7.86 4.24 -3.41
CA PHE A 74 8.79 3.29 -2.82
C PHE A 74 10.07 3.20 -3.63
N ARG A 75 11.07 4.01 -3.27
CA ARG A 75 12.37 3.95 -3.93
C ARG A 75 13.01 2.56 -3.80
N VAL A 76 13.29 1.89 -4.92
CA VAL A 76 13.89 0.54 -4.98
C VAL A 76 15.35 0.53 -5.41
N LYS A 77 15.88 1.66 -5.85
CA LYS A 77 17.30 1.86 -6.18
C LYS A 77 17.62 3.35 -6.18
N MET A 78 18.90 3.68 -6.13
CA MET A 78 19.42 5.03 -6.24
C MET A 78 19.65 5.38 -7.72
N ASN A 79 18.56 5.44 -8.49
CA ASN A 79 18.54 6.07 -9.81
C ASN A 79 17.64 7.30 -9.71
N GLY A 80 18.05 8.45 -10.25
CA GLY A 80 17.29 9.71 -10.13
C GLY A 80 15.92 9.73 -10.83
N ASN A 81 15.35 8.58 -11.18
CA ASN A 81 14.07 8.45 -11.86
C ASN A 81 13.01 7.87 -10.92
N ASP A 82 12.36 8.75 -10.16
CA ASP A 82 11.31 8.36 -9.23
C ASP A 82 10.05 7.82 -9.93
N PHE A 83 9.80 8.16 -11.21
CA PHE A 83 8.66 7.64 -11.99
C PHE A 83 8.72 6.12 -12.24
N SER A 84 9.90 5.52 -12.12
CA SER A 84 10.07 4.07 -12.28
C SER A 84 9.81 3.27 -11.00
N ASN A 85 9.59 3.95 -9.87
CA ASN A 85 9.39 3.30 -8.59
C ASN A 85 7.92 2.87 -8.39
N PRO A 86 7.67 1.75 -7.70
CA PRO A 86 6.33 1.42 -7.24
C PRO A 86 5.76 2.55 -6.37
N GLU A 87 4.48 2.81 -6.52
CA GLU A 87 3.76 3.79 -5.71
C GLU A 87 2.54 3.16 -5.04
N ALA A 88 2.02 3.85 -4.03
CA ALA A 88 0.75 3.54 -3.41
C ALA A 88 -0.09 4.79 -3.17
N TRP A 89 -1.37 4.69 -3.50
CA TRP A 89 -2.38 5.69 -3.24
C TRP A 89 -3.22 5.28 -2.03
N TYR A 90 -3.51 6.24 -1.17
CA TYR A 90 -4.25 6.03 0.07
C TYR A 90 -5.48 6.94 0.13
N ASN A 91 -6.61 6.35 0.49
CA ASN A 91 -7.82 7.09 0.83
C ASN A 91 -8.32 6.70 2.22
N PRO A 92 -7.70 7.25 3.27
CA PRO A 92 -8.04 6.92 4.64
C PRO A 92 -9.26 7.68 5.14
N PHE A 93 -10.17 6.96 5.79
CA PHE A 93 -11.40 7.50 6.34
C PHE A 93 -11.83 6.80 7.62
N TYR A 94 -12.54 7.52 8.48
CA TYR A 94 -13.17 6.98 9.66
C TYR A 94 -14.53 6.37 9.33
N SER A 95 -14.71 5.09 9.68
CA SER A 95 -16.02 4.45 9.69
C SER A 95 -16.67 4.59 11.05
N THR A 96 -17.83 5.22 11.09
CA THR A 96 -18.64 5.36 12.31
C THR A 96 -19.24 4.02 12.76
N GLU A 97 -19.51 3.12 11.81
CA GLU A 97 -20.06 1.78 12.06
C GLU A 97 -19.07 0.89 12.82
N TYR A 98 -17.82 0.85 12.36
CA TYR A 98 -16.76 0.02 12.96
C TYR A 98 -15.92 0.75 14.01
N LYS A 99 -16.15 2.06 14.17
CA LYS A 99 -15.38 2.96 15.04
C LYS A 99 -13.86 2.86 14.82
N LYS A 100 -13.45 2.64 13.58
CA LYS A 100 -12.06 2.47 13.13
C LYS A 100 -11.80 3.28 11.87
N TYR A 101 -10.56 3.71 11.71
CA TYR A 101 -10.08 4.23 10.44
C TYR A 101 -9.75 3.06 9.51
N PHE A 102 -10.26 3.12 8.28
CA PHE A 102 -9.85 2.27 7.17
C PHE A 102 -9.02 3.09 6.20
N SER A 103 -8.13 2.45 5.44
CA SER A 103 -7.48 3.06 4.30
C SER A 103 -7.59 2.14 3.11
N ILE A 104 -8.34 2.58 2.10
CA ILE A 104 -8.33 1.93 0.80
C ILE A 104 -7.00 2.27 0.14
N MET A 105 -6.20 1.23 -0.14
CA MET A 105 -4.85 1.35 -0.66
C MET A 105 -4.75 0.70 -2.04
N TYR A 106 -4.14 1.40 -2.97
CA TYR A 106 -3.90 0.91 -4.33
C TYR A 106 -2.42 0.97 -4.63
N PHE A 107 -1.86 -0.15 -5.04
CA PHE A 107 -0.45 -0.29 -5.41
C PHE A 107 -0.26 -0.61 -6.90
N VAL A 108 -1.38 -0.72 -7.63
CA VAL A 108 -1.46 -0.99 -9.07
C VAL A 108 -2.28 0.12 -9.73
N ASP A 109 -2.37 0.09 -11.07
CA ASP A 109 -2.99 1.15 -11.87
C ASP A 109 -4.39 1.57 -11.34
N ILE A 110 -4.52 2.87 -11.05
CA ILE A 110 -5.73 3.52 -10.53
C ILE A 110 -6.57 4.18 -11.63
N ASN A 111 -6.13 4.16 -12.89
CA ASN A 111 -6.74 4.91 -13.99
C ASN A 111 -8.18 4.47 -14.32
N GLN A 112 -8.63 3.34 -13.79
CA GLN A 112 -9.94 2.73 -14.11
C GLN A 112 -10.88 2.71 -12.91
N MET A 113 -10.70 3.65 -11.97
CA MET A 113 -11.40 3.64 -10.70
C MET A 113 -11.90 5.02 -10.28
N ARG A 114 -13.10 5.04 -9.71
CA ARG A 114 -13.64 6.19 -8.99
C ARG A 114 -13.50 5.98 -7.50
N TRP A 115 -13.03 7.01 -6.78
CA TRP A 115 -13.08 7.01 -5.33
C TRP A 115 -14.52 6.88 -4.84
N PRO A 116 -14.84 5.86 -4.01
CA PRO A 116 -16.21 5.62 -3.58
C PRO A 116 -16.59 6.62 -2.49
N TYR A 117 -16.95 7.86 -2.84
CA TYR A 117 -17.36 8.88 -1.87
C TYR A 117 -18.87 8.83 -1.67
N GLY A 118 -19.34 8.61 -0.44
CA GLY A 118 -20.77 8.52 -0.11
C GLY A 118 -21.45 7.26 -0.62
N MET A 119 -20.68 6.22 -0.94
CA MET A 119 -21.16 4.98 -1.56
C MET A 119 -21.13 3.83 -0.55
N LYS A 120 -22.04 2.86 -0.73
CA LYS A 120 -21.92 1.56 -0.05
C LYS A 120 -20.92 0.71 -0.80
N VAL A 121 -19.97 0.16 -0.06
CA VAL A 121 -18.90 -0.68 -0.60
C VAL A 121 -18.67 -1.88 0.30
N ILE A 122 -18.23 -2.98 -0.30
CA ILE A 122 -17.67 -4.14 0.38
C ILE A 122 -16.17 -3.97 0.42
N LEU A 123 -15.60 -3.89 1.61
CA LEU A 123 -14.16 -3.82 1.84
C LEU A 123 -13.66 -5.20 2.24
N THR A 124 -12.57 -5.66 1.63
CA THR A 124 -11.86 -6.86 2.08
C THR A 124 -10.75 -6.46 3.04
N VAL A 125 -10.91 -6.86 4.30
CA VAL A 125 -10.00 -6.54 5.42
C VAL A 125 -9.37 -7.81 5.98
N ASN A 126 -8.18 -7.70 6.55
CA ASN A 126 -7.52 -8.81 7.20
C ASN A 126 -7.95 -8.95 8.67
N ARG A 127 -8.22 -10.17 9.13
CA ARG A 127 -8.62 -10.45 10.52
C ARG A 127 -7.58 -10.03 11.55
N ASP A 128 -6.30 -10.24 11.25
CA ASP A 128 -5.23 -9.88 12.18
C ASP A 128 -5.10 -8.35 12.30
N ASP A 129 -5.33 -7.60 11.23
CA ASP A 129 -5.36 -6.12 11.25
C ASP A 129 -6.57 -5.60 12.02
N MET A 130 -7.74 -6.17 11.79
CA MET A 130 -8.97 -5.74 12.44
C MET A 130 -8.93 -5.93 13.96
N ASN A 131 -8.35 -7.04 14.42
CA ASN A 131 -8.27 -7.41 15.84
C ASN A 131 -7.07 -6.77 16.57
N ASN A 132 -6.11 -6.21 15.85
CA ASN A 132 -4.93 -5.60 16.45
C ASN A 132 -5.24 -4.15 16.88
N PRO A 133 -5.08 -3.78 18.17
CA PRO A 133 -5.35 -2.42 18.64
C PRO A 133 -4.38 -1.37 18.07
N ALA A 134 -3.24 -1.78 17.52
CA ALA A 134 -2.33 -0.87 16.81
C ALA A 134 -2.89 -0.42 15.45
N TYR A 135 -3.96 -1.05 14.96
CA TYR A 135 -4.62 -0.72 13.70
C TYR A 135 -6.02 -0.13 13.92
N GLY A 136 -6.48 0.64 12.94
CA GLY A 136 -7.77 1.34 12.99
C GLY A 136 -7.68 2.71 13.65
N THR A 137 -6.47 3.22 13.89
CA THR A 137 -6.21 4.58 14.36
C THR A 137 -6.02 5.53 13.18
N LYS A 138 -6.02 6.83 13.43
CA LYS A 138 -5.78 7.85 12.38
C LYS A 138 -4.38 7.67 11.76
N GLU A 139 -3.40 7.30 12.59
CA GLU A 139 -1.99 7.14 12.22
C GLU A 139 -1.72 5.79 11.54
N ASN A 140 -2.48 4.76 11.87
CA ASN A 140 -2.38 3.42 11.29
C ASN A 140 -3.77 2.85 10.97
N PRO A 141 -4.43 3.33 9.90
CA PRO A 141 -5.72 2.80 9.48
C PRO A 141 -5.64 1.32 9.11
N VAL A 142 -6.75 0.59 9.23
CA VAL A 142 -6.85 -0.78 8.73
C VAL A 142 -6.65 -0.79 7.20
N PRO A 143 -5.69 -1.56 6.66
CA PRO A 143 -5.48 -1.68 5.23
C PRO A 143 -6.67 -2.36 4.55
N VAL A 144 -7.15 -1.74 3.48
CA VAL A 144 -8.13 -2.32 2.56
C VAL A 144 -7.46 -2.41 1.19
N LEU A 145 -7.27 -3.64 0.72
CA LEU A 145 -6.51 -3.94 -0.50
C LEU A 145 -7.40 -4.48 -1.63
N LYS A 146 -8.70 -4.62 -1.35
CA LYS A 146 -9.78 -4.87 -2.31
C LYS A 146 -11.05 -4.21 -1.78
N ASP A 147 -11.75 -3.54 -2.67
CA ASP A 147 -13.06 -2.95 -2.44
C ASP A 147 -13.96 -3.16 -3.66
N ILE A 148 -15.27 -3.27 -3.46
CA ILE A 148 -16.27 -3.52 -4.50
C ILE A 148 -17.50 -2.66 -4.20
N GLY A 149 -18.13 -2.08 -5.21
CA GLY A 149 -19.39 -1.36 -5.07
C GLY A 149 -20.55 -2.27 -4.67
N VAL A 150 -21.51 -1.76 -3.88
CA VAL A 150 -22.73 -2.52 -3.52
C VAL A 150 -23.88 -2.19 -4.46
N ASP A 151 -24.23 -0.90 -4.52
CA ASP A 151 -25.40 -0.43 -5.28
C ASP A 151 -25.03 -0.17 -6.75
N GLU A 152 -23.80 0.31 -7.01
CA GLU A 152 -23.24 0.55 -8.34
C GLU A 152 -21.73 0.24 -8.33
N SER A 153 -21.18 -0.12 -9.49
CA SER A 153 -19.75 -0.38 -9.63
C SER A 153 -18.91 0.86 -9.32
N ILE A 154 -17.74 0.65 -8.71
CA ILE A 154 -16.74 1.70 -8.44
C ILE A 154 -15.56 1.69 -9.43
N ARG A 155 -15.65 0.85 -10.46
CA ARG A 155 -14.61 0.69 -11.50
C ARG A 155 -15.21 0.77 -12.90
N ASP A 156 -14.39 1.20 -13.86
CA ASP A 156 -14.83 1.24 -15.26
C ASP A 156 -15.19 -0.17 -15.74
N TYR A 157 -16.21 -0.26 -16.61
CA TYR A 157 -16.69 -1.51 -17.19
C TYR A 157 -17.10 -2.56 -16.15
N GLU A 158 -17.52 -2.12 -14.96
CA GLU A 158 -17.99 -3.01 -13.88
C GLU A 158 -16.95 -4.06 -13.46
N LYS A 159 -15.66 -3.74 -13.62
CA LYS A 159 -14.56 -4.68 -13.38
C LYS A 159 -14.49 -5.19 -11.94
N ASP A 160 -15.05 -4.47 -10.99
CA ASP A 160 -15.16 -4.93 -9.61
C ASP A 160 -16.15 -6.09 -9.41
N TYR A 161 -16.99 -6.38 -10.40
CA TYR A 161 -17.84 -7.57 -10.46
C TYR A 161 -17.20 -8.73 -11.23
N ASP A 162 -16.13 -8.48 -12.00
CA ASP A 162 -15.35 -9.54 -12.63
C ASP A 162 -14.45 -10.24 -11.59
N LYS A 163 -14.75 -11.50 -11.32
CA LYS A 163 -14.03 -12.30 -10.34
C LYS A 163 -12.56 -12.50 -10.70
N ALA A 164 -12.24 -12.80 -11.96
CA ALA A 164 -10.87 -13.09 -12.37
C ALA A 164 -9.99 -11.83 -12.29
N TYR A 165 -10.54 -10.70 -12.73
CA TYR A 165 -9.92 -9.39 -12.55
C TYR A 165 -9.71 -9.08 -11.07
N MET A 166 -10.74 -9.21 -10.22
CA MET A 166 -10.64 -8.85 -8.81
C MET A 166 -9.76 -9.79 -7.98
N ASP A 167 -9.66 -11.07 -8.35
CA ASP A 167 -8.72 -12.01 -7.73
C ASP A 167 -7.27 -11.63 -8.05
N SER A 168 -6.98 -11.29 -9.31
CA SER A 168 -5.67 -10.80 -9.74
C SER A 168 -5.33 -9.45 -9.08
N PHE A 169 -6.28 -8.51 -9.12
CA PHE A 169 -6.15 -7.20 -8.47
C PHE A 169 -5.84 -7.34 -6.98
N TYR A 170 -6.57 -8.20 -6.26
CA TYR A 170 -6.35 -8.38 -4.83
C TYR A 170 -5.00 -9.03 -4.54
N ARG A 171 -4.62 -10.06 -5.30
CA ARG A 171 -3.30 -10.70 -5.20
C ARG A 171 -2.18 -9.67 -5.30
N GLU A 172 -2.18 -8.85 -6.35
CA GLU A 172 -1.12 -7.87 -6.59
C GLU A 172 -1.05 -6.80 -5.50
N ASN A 173 -2.20 -6.28 -5.04
CA ASN A 173 -2.23 -5.32 -3.96
C ASN A 173 -1.72 -5.91 -2.64
N VAL A 174 -2.08 -7.16 -2.32
CA VAL A 174 -1.56 -7.87 -1.14
C VAL A 174 -0.04 -8.03 -1.22
N ILE A 175 0.49 -8.51 -2.33
CA ILE A 175 1.94 -8.70 -2.50
C ILE A 175 2.67 -7.36 -2.32
N ARG A 176 2.19 -6.28 -2.93
CA ARG A 176 2.82 -4.96 -2.85
C ARG A 176 2.69 -4.34 -1.47
N TYR A 177 1.55 -4.47 -0.79
CA TYR A 177 1.37 -4.04 0.59
C TYR A 177 2.36 -4.77 1.52
N LEU A 178 2.40 -6.11 1.45
CA LEU A 178 3.30 -6.93 2.24
C LEU A 178 4.77 -6.58 1.96
N LYS A 179 5.13 -6.34 0.70
CA LYS A 179 6.51 -6.01 0.30
C LYS A 179 6.94 -4.63 0.78
N TYR A 180 6.16 -3.61 0.41
CA TYR A 180 6.61 -2.22 0.47
C TYR A 180 6.11 -1.45 1.69
N LYS A 181 4.89 -1.73 2.16
CA LYS A 181 4.23 -0.93 3.19
C LYS A 181 4.27 -1.58 4.57
N MET A 182 4.12 -2.90 4.67
CA MET A 182 4.13 -3.60 5.95
C MET A 182 5.51 -3.49 6.63
N PRO A 183 5.58 -3.08 7.91
CA PRO A 183 6.85 -3.05 8.64
C PRO A 183 7.53 -4.43 8.67
N LYS A 184 8.85 -4.46 8.49
CA LYS A 184 9.63 -5.72 8.50
C LYS A 184 9.47 -6.54 9.77
N SER A 185 9.46 -5.87 10.93
CA SER A 185 9.30 -6.51 12.24
C SER A 185 7.97 -7.24 12.33
N GLU A 186 6.91 -6.59 11.86
CA GLU A 186 5.57 -7.15 11.80
C GLU A 186 5.46 -8.29 10.78
N PHE A 187 5.99 -8.10 9.57
CA PHE A 187 6.02 -9.14 8.55
C PHE A 187 6.69 -10.42 9.07
N LYS A 188 7.86 -10.29 9.71
CA LYS A 188 8.56 -11.43 10.34
C LYS A 188 7.70 -12.08 11.43
N LYS A 189 7.14 -11.28 12.35
CA LYS A 189 6.29 -11.77 13.44
C LYS A 189 5.08 -12.57 12.93
N ARG A 190 4.43 -12.09 11.87
CA ARG A 190 3.21 -12.70 11.33
C ARG A 190 3.48 -13.95 10.51
N PHE A 191 4.58 -13.98 9.76
CA PHE A 191 4.77 -14.97 8.69
C PHE A 191 6.00 -15.87 8.86
N LYS A 192 6.98 -15.49 9.68
CA LYS A 192 8.26 -16.21 9.81
C LYS A 192 8.56 -16.75 11.19
N ASN A 193 7.99 -16.19 12.25
CA ASN A 193 8.30 -16.61 13.63
C ASN A 193 7.73 -18.00 14.03
N GLY A 194 7.21 -18.77 13.07
CA GLY A 194 6.81 -20.16 13.23
C GLY A 194 7.62 -21.15 12.36
N GLU A 195 8.69 -20.66 11.72
CA GLU A 195 9.76 -21.48 11.11
C GLU A 195 10.91 -21.68 12.10
#